data_AF-A0A2E5GPE0-F1
#
_entry.id   AF-A0A2E5GPE0-F1
#
_cell.length_a   1.000
_cell.length_b   1.000
_cell.length_c   1.000
_cell.angle_alpha   90.00
_cell.angle_beta   90.00
_cell.angle_gamma   90.00
#
_symmetry.space_group_name_H-M   'P 1'
#
loop_
_entity.id
_entity.type
_entity.pdbx_description
1 polymer ?
#
loop_
_entity_poly.entity_id
_entity_poly.type
_entity_poly.pdbx_seq_one_letter_code
_entity_poly.pdbx_strand_id
1 'polypeptide(L)'
;QRLDAETLSIVADEFGYEVDFVNADIEESVAVEVDAEEDLKPRAPIVTVMGHVDHGKTSLLDYIREENVIAGESGGITQHIGAYGVTLKDGQKIAFLDTPGHEAFTAMRARGAQVTDIAIIVIAADDDVMPQTKEAISHAQAAGVPIVFAINKVDKPTANPDKIKEQLANMNLLVEDWGGKIQSHDISAKTGVGVAELLEKVLLEAEILELKANPDKRANGTVVEAFLDKGRGYVSTVLVEGGTLKIGDYVLAGTNSGKVKAMHDERGKEIKEAGPSTPVSILGLDGAPQAGDKFNVMEDEREAKDIANKRTQLQREQSVRTQKHITLDEIGRRIALGDFKELNIILKGDVDGSVEALTDSFGKLSTEEIVVNIIHKGVGAITESDVLLASASDAIIIGFNVRPAGNARQVADKEEIDIRTYSIIYDAINDLKDAMEGMLSPVMKEEVTGNAEIRETFKISKIGTIAGCMVTSGKIYRNSGVRLIRDGVVVYTGELASLKRFKDDVKEVSKGYDCGMQIKNYNDIKEGDIVEAYQEVAVKKKLK
;
A
#
# COMPACT_ATOMS: atom_id res chain seq x y z
N GLN A 1 -28.93 12.53 23.50
CA GLN A 1 -27.63 11.97 23.95
C GLN A 1 -27.75 10.47 23.85
N ARG A 2 -26.82 9.78 23.17
CA ARG A 2 -26.81 8.31 23.13
C ARG A 2 -26.27 7.81 24.48
N LEU A 3 -26.95 6.84 25.07
CA LEU A 3 -26.54 6.18 26.31
C LEU A 3 -25.50 5.11 25.97
N ASP A 4 -24.45 5.01 26.77
CA ASP A 4 -23.48 3.91 26.74
C ASP A 4 -24.14 2.60 27.22
N ALA A 5 -23.54 1.46 26.85
CA ALA A 5 -24.12 0.13 27.11
C ALA A 5 -24.32 -0.15 28.61
N GLU A 6 -23.44 0.35 29.47
CA GLU A 6 -23.59 0.22 30.93
C GLU A 6 -24.81 1.00 31.40
N THR A 7 -24.95 2.27 30.99
CA THR A 7 -26.13 3.07 31.35
C THR A 7 -27.42 2.48 30.77
N LEU A 8 -27.40 1.91 29.57
CA LEU A 8 -28.56 1.27 28.93
C LEU A 8 -29.01 0.02 29.71
N SER A 9 -28.05 -0.78 30.19
CA SER A 9 -28.31 -1.96 31.03
C SER A 9 -28.97 -1.56 32.35
N ILE A 10 -28.42 -0.54 33.01
CA ILE A 10 -28.92 -0.04 34.31
C ILE A 10 -30.34 0.50 34.17
N VAL A 11 -30.61 1.28 33.13
CA VAL A 11 -31.93 1.84 32.88
C VAL A 11 -32.95 0.74 32.57
N ALA A 12 -32.60 -0.22 31.71
CA ALA A 12 -33.51 -1.29 31.37
C ALA A 12 -33.83 -2.20 32.57
N ASP A 13 -32.84 -2.50 33.41
CA ASP A 13 -33.03 -3.24 34.67
C ASP A 13 -33.98 -2.49 35.63
N GLU A 14 -33.86 -1.16 35.71
CA GLU A 14 -34.77 -0.31 36.49
C GLU A 14 -36.23 -0.38 35.99
N PHE A 15 -36.44 -0.63 34.70
CA PHE A 15 -37.76 -0.82 34.08
C PHE A 15 -38.17 -2.30 33.93
N GLY A 16 -37.37 -3.24 34.42
CA GLY A 16 -37.67 -4.69 34.38
C GLY A 16 -37.55 -5.31 32.98
N TYR A 17 -36.72 -4.73 32.11
CA TYR A 17 -36.39 -5.26 30.79
C TYR A 17 -34.95 -5.78 30.76
N GLU A 18 -34.74 -6.94 30.15
CA GLU A 18 -33.42 -7.51 29.91
C GLU A 18 -32.85 -6.93 28.60
N VAL A 19 -31.65 -6.34 28.64
CA VAL A 19 -30.99 -5.80 27.43
C VAL A 19 -30.10 -6.87 26.86
N ASP A 20 -30.50 -7.39 25.71
CA ASP A 20 -29.63 -8.24 24.91
C ASP A 20 -28.77 -7.37 24.00
N PHE A 21 -27.48 -7.23 24.34
CA PHE A 21 -26.52 -6.57 23.48
C PHE A 21 -26.15 -7.53 22.36
N VAL A 22 -26.95 -7.52 21.30
CA VAL A 22 -26.58 -8.20 20.06
C VAL A 22 -25.27 -7.58 19.60
N ASN A 23 -24.18 -8.35 19.70
CA ASN A 23 -22.88 -7.94 19.17
C ASN A 23 -23.08 -7.51 17.72
N ALA A 24 -22.42 -6.43 17.32
CA ALA A 24 -22.37 -6.00 15.94
C ALA A 24 -21.48 -6.92 15.08
N ASP A 25 -21.47 -8.22 15.38
CA ASP A 25 -20.93 -9.26 14.51
C ASP A 25 -22.04 -9.60 13.50
N ILE A 26 -22.12 -8.74 12.49
CA ILE A 26 -23.12 -8.77 11.42
C ILE A 26 -22.93 -9.96 10.46
N GLU A 27 -21.92 -10.82 10.69
CA GLU A 27 -21.79 -12.08 9.96
C GLU A 27 -22.95 -13.06 10.27
N GLU A 28 -23.65 -12.93 11.40
CA GLU A 28 -24.76 -13.81 11.79
C GLU A 28 -26.13 -13.47 11.16
N SER A 29 -26.26 -12.39 10.38
CA SER A 29 -27.58 -11.99 9.86
C SER A 29 -28.10 -12.83 8.69
N VAL A 30 -27.25 -13.67 8.08
CA VAL A 30 -27.66 -14.60 7.03
C VAL A 30 -27.56 -16.00 7.61
N ALA A 31 -28.69 -16.67 7.79
CA ALA A 31 -28.71 -18.06 8.25
C ALA A 31 -27.95 -18.92 7.23
N VAL A 32 -26.80 -19.46 7.64
CA VAL A 32 -26.09 -20.45 6.85
C VAL A 32 -26.93 -21.73 6.92
N GLU A 33 -27.58 -22.08 5.81
CA GLU A 33 -28.23 -23.39 5.69
C GLU A 33 -27.17 -24.48 5.88
N VAL A 34 -27.33 -25.28 6.94
CA VAL A 34 -26.44 -26.41 7.21
C VAL A 34 -26.74 -27.48 6.17
N ASP A 35 -25.76 -27.76 5.32
CA ASP A 35 -25.87 -28.77 4.27
C ASP A 35 -25.99 -30.17 4.88
N ALA A 36 -26.89 -31.00 4.36
CA ALA A 36 -26.89 -32.42 4.66
C ALA A 36 -25.71 -33.10 3.94
N GLU A 37 -25.10 -34.12 4.56
CA GLU A 37 -23.96 -34.83 3.95
C GLU A 37 -24.28 -35.45 2.59
N GLU A 38 -25.56 -35.74 2.32
CA GLU A 38 -26.03 -36.35 1.07
C GLU A 38 -26.05 -35.37 -0.12
N ASP A 39 -26.16 -34.06 0.14
CA ASP A 39 -26.24 -33.02 -0.88
C ASP A 39 -24.84 -32.50 -1.31
N LEU A 40 -23.81 -32.90 -0.56
CA LEU A 40 -22.42 -32.54 -0.80
C LEU A 40 -21.84 -33.30 -1.99
N LYS A 41 -21.50 -32.57 -3.05
CA LYS A 41 -20.83 -33.10 -4.26
C LYS A 41 -19.37 -32.67 -4.31
N PRO A 42 -18.48 -33.46 -4.93
CA PRO A 42 -17.09 -33.05 -5.13
C PRO A 42 -17.00 -31.74 -5.91
N ARG A 43 -16.12 -30.83 -5.46
CA ARG A 43 -15.88 -29.55 -6.14
C ARG A 43 -14.42 -29.39 -6.58
N ALA A 44 -14.19 -28.48 -7.50
CA ALA A 44 -12.84 -28.13 -7.94
C ALA A 44 -12.07 -27.41 -6.81
N PRO A 45 -10.75 -27.62 -6.67
CA PRO A 45 -9.94 -26.84 -5.76
C PRO A 45 -9.79 -25.40 -6.25
N ILE A 46 -9.86 -24.47 -5.29
CA ILE A 46 -9.52 -23.08 -5.48
C ILE A 46 -8.08 -22.90 -5.00
N VAL A 47 -7.21 -22.47 -5.92
CA VAL A 47 -5.76 -22.44 -5.72
C VAL A 47 -5.24 -21.02 -5.89
N THR A 48 -4.56 -20.48 -4.88
CA THR A 48 -3.92 -19.17 -5.01
C THR A 48 -2.45 -19.34 -5.34
N VAL A 49 -1.91 -18.42 -6.15
CA VAL A 49 -0.48 -18.38 -6.45
C VAL A 49 0.14 -17.16 -5.79
N MET A 50 1.12 -17.41 -4.92
CA MET A 50 1.81 -16.40 -4.12
C MET A 50 3.33 -16.52 -4.26
N GLY A 51 4.06 -15.51 -3.78
CA GLY A 51 5.52 -15.44 -3.88
C GLY A 51 6.04 -14.02 -4.13
N HIS A 52 7.36 -13.88 -4.20
CA HIS A 52 8.01 -12.59 -4.43
C HIS A 52 7.75 -12.03 -5.84
N VAL A 53 7.99 -10.72 -6.02
CA VAL A 53 8.03 -10.08 -7.34
C VAL A 53 9.10 -10.77 -8.21
N ASP A 54 8.85 -10.88 -9.51
CA ASP A 54 9.74 -11.50 -10.50
C ASP A 54 10.13 -12.98 -10.29
N HIS A 55 9.46 -13.68 -9.37
CA HIS A 55 9.60 -15.14 -9.22
C HIS A 55 8.83 -15.93 -10.29
N GLY A 56 8.08 -15.26 -11.16
CA GLY A 56 7.38 -15.87 -12.29
C GLY A 56 6.01 -16.47 -11.94
N LYS A 57 5.29 -15.88 -10.97
CA LYS A 57 3.89 -16.22 -10.65
C LYS A 57 3.00 -16.07 -11.88
N THR A 58 2.91 -14.87 -12.42
CA THR A 58 2.16 -14.56 -13.63
C THR A 58 2.62 -15.44 -14.78
N SER A 59 3.94 -15.68 -14.94
CA SER A 59 4.44 -16.56 -16.00
C SER A 59 3.95 -18.01 -15.88
N LEU A 60 3.82 -18.53 -14.66
CA LEU A 60 3.25 -19.85 -14.42
C LEU A 60 1.79 -19.88 -14.84
N LEU A 61 1.04 -18.85 -14.47
CA LEU A 61 -0.38 -18.74 -14.80
C LEU A 61 -0.62 -18.54 -16.29
N ASP A 62 0.18 -17.69 -16.95
CA ASP A 62 0.21 -17.47 -18.39
C ASP A 62 0.42 -18.79 -19.15
N TYR A 63 1.36 -19.61 -18.69
CA TYR A 63 1.60 -20.93 -19.28
C TYR A 63 0.40 -21.86 -19.11
N ILE A 64 -0.17 -21.92 -17.91
CA ILE A 64 -1.31 -22.80 -17.60
C ILE A 64 -2.55 -22.43 -18.41
N ARG A 65 -2.80 -21.14 -18.65
CA ARG A 65 -3.97 -20.66 -19.38
C ARG A 65 -3.76 -20.57 -20.91
N GLU A 66 -2.57 -20.86 -21.40
CA GLU A 66 -2.15 -20.69 -22.81
C GLU A 66 -2.34 -19.25 -23.35
N GLU A 67 -2.17 -18.22 -22.50
CA GLU A 67 -2.39 -16.81 -22.86
C GLU A 67 -1.36 -15.90 -22.19
N ASN A 68 -0.92 -14.83 -22.87
CA ASN A 68 0.15 -13.94 -22.41
C ASN A 68 -0.40 -12.58 -21.94
N VAL A 69 -0.65 -12.42 -20.64
CA VAL A 69 -1.18 -11.20 -20.00
C VAL A 69 -0.05 -10.29 -19.52
N ILE A 70 1.14 -10.83 -19.24
CA ILE A 70 2.32 -10.04 -18.87
C ILE A 70 2.62 -8.96 -19.92
N ALA A 71 2.36 -9.24 -21.20
CA ALA A 71 2.55 -8.28 -22.29
C ALA A 71 1.55 -7.11 -22.29
N GLY A 72 0.40 -7.24 -21.61
CA GLY A 72 -0.68 -6.25 -21.55
C GLY A 72 -0.70 -5.39 -20.28
N GLU A 73 -0.07 -5.84 -19.19
CA GLU A 73 -0.04 -5.10 -17.92
C GLU A 73 0.99 -3.97 -17.92
N SER A 74 0.58 -2.80 -17.43
CA SER A 74 1.46 -1.64 -17.32
C SER A 74 2.58 -1.91 -16.32
N GLY A 75 3.83 -1.77 -16.77
CA GLY A 75 5.02 -2.05 -15.95
C GLY A 75 5.40 -3.53 -15.86
N GLY A 76 4.70 -4.44 -16.57
CA GLY A 76 5.02 -5.87 -16.58
C GLY A 76 4.80 -6.59 -15.25
N ILE A 77 3.95 -6.04 -14.39
CA ILE A 77 3.62 -6.58 -13.07
C ILE A 77 2.10 -6.71 -12.87
N THR A 78 1.70 -7.75 -12.14
CA THR A 78 0.31 -7.97 -11.76
C THR A 78 -0.07 -7.07 -10.59
N GLN A 79 -1.08 -6.22 -10.81
CA GLN A 79 -1.54 -5.20 -9.85
C GLN A 79 -3.00 -5.41 -9.41
N HIS A 80 -3.67 -6.41 -9.96
CA HIS A 80 -5.07 -6.75 -9.76
C HIS A 80 -5.19 -8.21 -9.31
N ILE A 81 -6.25 -8.55 -8.57
CA ILE A 81 -6.52 -9.95 -8.24
C ILE A 81 -7.38 -10.57 -9.35
N GLY A 82 -6.83 -11.57 -10.03
CA GLY A 82 -7.50 -12.28 -11.11
C GLY A 82 -8.04 -13.63 -10.65
N ALA A 83 -9.24 -14.01 -11.11
CA ALA A 83 -9.77 -15.34 -10.90
C ALA A 83 -10.10 -16.01 -12.24
N TYR A 84 -9.65 -17.24 -12.47
CA TYR A 84 -9.92 -17.96 -13.71
C TYR A 84 -9.99 -19.48 -13.52
N GLY A 85 -10.79 -20.14 -14.33
CA GLY A 85 -10.92 -21.60 -14.34
C GLY A 85 -10.03 -22.24 -15.40
N VAL A 86 -9.35 -23.34 -15.04
CA VAL A 86 -8.55 -24.15 -15.95
C VAL A 86 -9.11 -25.57 -15.96
N THR A 87 -9.27 -26.14 -17.15
CA THR A 87 -9.63 -27.55 -17.32
C THR A 87 -8.40 -28.31 -17.80
N LEU A 88 -7.98 -29.29 -17.00
CA LEU A 88 -6.85 -30.16 -17.33
C LEU A 88 -7.21 -31.17 -18.41
N LYS A 89 -6.20 -31.82 -19.00
CA LYS A 89 -6.37 -32.82 -20.07
C LYS A 89 -7.25 -33.99 -19.64
N ASP A 90 -7.23 -34.31 -18.35
CA ASP A 90 -8.02 -35.40 -17.76
C ASP A 90 -9.43 -34.98 -17.37
N GLY A 91 -9.85 -33.75 -17.71
CA GLY A 91 -11.19 -33.22 -17.48
C GLY A 91 -11.42 -32.62 -16.09
N GLN A 92 -10.48 -32.77 -15.17
CA GLN A 92 -10.51 -32.12 -13.85
C GLN A 92 -10.35 -30.60 -14.00
N LYS A 93 -11.00 -29.85 -13.11
CA LYS A 93 -11.00 -28.38 -13.12
C LYS A 93 -10.26 -27.84 -11.89
N ILE A 94 -9.55 -26.74 -12.07
CA ILE A 94 -8.90 -25.98 -11.01
C ILE A 94 -9.29 -24.51 -11.19
N ALA A 95 -9.70 -23.85 -10.12
CA ALA A 95 -9.87 -22.40 -10.11
C ALA A 95 -8.60 -21.76 -9.56
N PHE A 96 -8.03 -20.81 -10.27
CA PHE A 96 -6.85 -20.09 -9.83
C PHE A 96 -7.20 -18.67 -9.39
N LEU A 97 -6.56 -18.23 -8.31
CA LEU A 97 -6.54 -16.84 -7.83
C LEU A 97 -5.12 -16.28 -7.93
N ASP A 98 -4.92 -15.36 -8.87
CA ASP A 98 -3.65 -14.66 -9.05
C ASP A 98 -3.56 -13.48 -8.08
N THR A 99 -2.54 -13.46 -7.21
CA THR A 99 -2.36 -12.39 -6.23
C THR A 99 -1.11 -11.56 -6.53
N PRO A 100 -1.20 -10.22 -6.44
CA PRO A 100 -0.04 -9.35 -6.59
C PRO A 100 1.08 -9.64 -5.57
N GLY A 101 2.33 -9.65 -6.05
CA GLY A 101 3.51 -9.93 -5.22
C GLY A 101 4.02 -8.77 -4.38
N HIS A 102 3.64 -7.53 -4.71
CA HIS A 102 4.23 -6.35 -4.08
C HIS A 102 3.70 -6.14 -2.66
N GLU A 103 4.57 -5.67 -1.76
CA GLU A 103 4.24 -5.29 -0.37
C GLU A 103 2.96 -4.45 -0.20
N ALA A 104 2.66 -3.52 -1.13
CA ALA A 104 1.46 -2.68 -1.06
C ALA A 104 0.14 -3.49 -1.12
N PHE A 105 0.19 -4.73 -1.61
CA PHE A 105 -0.96 -5.61 -1.77
C PHE A 105 -1.02 -6.73 -0.71
N THR A 106 -0.49 -6.46 0.48
CA THR A 106 -0.52 -7.40 1.62
C THR A 106 -1.95 -7.85 1.95
N ALA A 107 -2.91 -6.91 2.00
CA ALA A 107 -4.31 -7.21 2.28
C ALA A 107 -4.92 -8.16 1.23
N MET A 108 -4.57 -7.99 -0.04
CA MET A 108 -5.03 -8.88 -1.11
C MET A 108 -4.49 -10.31 -0.96
N ARG A 109 -3.23 -10.47 -0.55
CA ARG A 109 -2.67 -11.80 -0.27
C ARG A 109 -3.36 -12.48 0.89
N ALA A 110 -3.61 -11.75 1.99
CA ALA A 110 -4.31 -12.30 3.14
C ALA A 110 -5.73 -12.79 2.75
N ARG A 111 -6.44 -12.04 1.91
CA ARG A 111 -7.76 -12.44 1.38
C ARG A 111 -7.66 -13.65 0.45
N GLY A 112 -6.70 -13.64 -0.48
CA GLY A 112 -6.45 -14.78 -1.36
C GLY A 112 -6.20 -16.06 -0.56
N ALA A 113 -5.41 -16.00 0.51
CA ALA A 113 -5.20 -17.14 1.40
C ALA A 113 -6.50 -17.60 2.07
N GLN A 114 -7.35 -16.71 2.55
CA GLN A 114 -8.60 -17.10 3.23
C GLN A 114 -9.65 -17.74 2.31
N VAL A 115 -9.66 -17.40 1.03
CA VAL A 115 -10.65 -17.88 0.05
C VAL A 115 -10.22 -19.19 -0.62
N THR A 116 -8.97 -19.63 -0.43
CA THR A 116 -8.40 -20.75 -1.17
C THR A 116 -8.27 -22.01 -0.36
N ASP A 117 -8.37 -23.13 -1.07
CA ASP A 117 -8.18 -24.47 -0.50
C ASP A 117 -6.70 -24.84 -0.44
N ILE A 118 -5.90 -24.35 -1.39
CA ILE A 118 -4.48 -24.66 -1.53
C ILE A 118 -3.71 -23.40 -1.97
N ALA A 119 -2.51 -23.19 -1.44
CA ALA A 119 -1.63 -22.11 -1.84
C ALA A 119 -0.37 -22.65 -2.55
N ILE A 120 -0.13 -22.23 -3.78
CA ILE A 120 1.14 -22.45 -4.49
C ILE A 120 2.07 -21.28 -4.18
N ILE A 121 3.23 -21.57 -3.58
CA ILE A 121 4.26 -20.56 -3.30
C ILE A 121 5.41 -20.71 -4.29
N VAL A 122 5.54 -19.72 -5.17
CA VAL A 122 6.55 -19.69 -6.24
C VAL A 122 7.84 -19.05 -5.74
N ILE A 123 8.93 -19.80 -5.82
CA ILE A 123 10.26 -19.38 -5.38
C ILE A 123 11.24 -19.54 -6.54
N ALA A 124 11.98 -18.50 -6.90
CA ALA A 124 12.95 -18.60 -7.99
C ALA A 124 14.20 -19.36 -7.53
N ALA A 125 14.62 -20.37 -8.32
CA ALA A 125 15.80 -21.19 -8.03
C ALA A 125 17.13 -20.44 -8.18
N ASP A 126 17.13 -19.30 -8.90
CA ASP A 126 18.30 -18.43 -9.09
C ASP A 126 18.40 -17.33 -8.01
N ASP A 127 17.50 -17.33 -7.03
CA ASP A 127 17.43 -16.34 -5.95
C ASP A 127 17.37 -17.01 -4.57
N ASP A 128 17.01 -16.25 -3.53
CA ASP A 128 16.80 -16.73 -2.16
C ASP A 128 15.31 -16.67 -1.73
N VAL A 129 14.99 -17.25 -0.57
CA VAL A 129 13.69 -17.08 0.08
C VAL A 129 13.55 -15.62 0.59
N MET A 130 13.03 -14.78 -0.29
CA MET A 130 12.84 -13.33 -0.09
C MET A 130 11.77 -12.99 0.97
N PRO A 131 11.77 -11.77 1.55
CA PRO A 131 10.81 -11.35 2.58
C PRO A 131 9.34 -11.53 2.19
N GLN A 132 8.96 -11.20 0.96
CA GLN A 132 7.57 -11.38 0.48
C GLN A 132 7.17 -12.85 0.37
N THR A 133 8.12 -13.75 0.09
CA THR A 133 7.88 -15.19 0.13
C THR A 133 7.62 -15.64 1.57
N LYS A 134 8.38 -15.14 2.54
CA LYS A 134 8.15 -15.44 3.97
C LYS A 134 6.78 -14.94 4.44
N GLU A 135 6.39 -13.77 3.96
CA GLU A 135 5.08 -13.19 4.23
C GLU A 135 3.95 -14.04 3.62
N ALA A 136 4.07 -14.47 2.36
CA ALA A 136 3.13 -15.37 1.71
C ALA A 136 2.97 -16.71 2.46
N ILE A 137 4.09 -17.29 2.92
CA ILE A 137 4.08 -18.49 3.76
C ILE A 137 3.31 -18.21 5.05
N SER A 138 3.57 -17.08 5.71
CA SER A 138 2.89 -16.70 6.96
C SER A 138 1.39 -16.54 6.77
N HIS A 139 0.93 -15.95 5.65
CA HIS A 139 -0.50 -15.80 5.36
C HIS A 139 -1.18 -17.15 5.13
N ALA A 140 -0.56 -18.03 4.33
CA ALA A 140 -1.09 -19.38 4.10
C ALA A 140 -1.16 -20.21 5.40
N GLN A 141 -0.12 -20.14 6.24
CA GLN A 141 -0.11 -20.81 7.55
C GLN A 141 -1.15 -20.24 8.51
N ALA A 142 -1.33 -18.92 8.55
CA ALA A 142 -2.33 -18.27 9.39
C ALA A 142 -3.76 -18.61 8.96
N ALA A 143 -3.99 -18.78 7.66
CA ALA A 143 -5.26 -19.23 7.11
C ALA A 143 -5.49 -20.76 7.25
N GLY A 144 -4.47 -21.52 7.65
CA GLY A 144 -4.57 -22.99 7.76
C GLY A 144 -4.61 -23.70 6.40
N VAL A 145 -4.15 -23.03 5.34
CA VAL A 145 -4.20 -23.55 3.96
C VAL A 145 -2.96 -24.38 3.65
N PRO A 146 -3.11 -25.61 3.12
CA PRO A 146 -1.99 -26.41 2.64
C PRO A 146 -1.16 -25.70 1.57
N ILE A 147 0.17 -25.86 1.67
CA ILE A 147 1.14 -25.18 0.83
C ILE A 147 1.78 -26.18 -0.13
N VAL A 148 1.91 -25.78 -1.40
CA VAL A 148 2.73 -26.47 -2.39
C VAL A 148 3.82 -25.52 -2.89
N PHE A 149 5.09 -25.91 -2.77
CA PHE A 149 6.20 -25.10 -3.25
C PHE A 149 6.50 -25.36 -4.73
N ALA A 150 6.51 -24.30 -5.53
CA ALA A 150 6.92 -24.34 -6.93
C ALA A 150 8.28 -23.64 -7.08
N ILE A 151 9.36 -24.41 -7.24
CA ILE A 151 10.71 -23.86 -7.40
C ILE A 151 10.93 -23.55 -8.89
N ASN A 152 10.82 -22.27 -9.25
CA ASN A 152 10.78 -21.81 -10.64
C ASN A 152 12.16 -21.46 -11.21
N LYS A 153 12.23 -21.27 -12.53
CA LYS A 153 13.43 -20.86 -13.29
C LYS A 153 14.55 -21.91 -13.31
N VAL A 154 14.22 -23.19 -13.25
CA VAL A 154 15.20 -24.29 -13.37
C VAL A 154 15.88 -24.38 -14.74
N ASP A 155 15.37 -23.64 -15.74
CA ASP A 155 16.00 -23.47 -17.04
C ASP A 155 17.29 -22.62 -17.00
N LYS A 156 17.52 -21.85 -15.93
CA LYS A 156 18.70 -21.00 -15.81
C LYS A 156 19.93 -21.80 -15.37
N PRO A 157 21.13 -21.51 -15.91
CA PRO A 157 22.36 -22.17 -15.48
C PRO A 157 22.77 -21.83 -14.04
N THR A 158 22.24 -20.73 -13.49
CA THR A 158 22.45 -20.32 -12.08
C THR A 158 21.41 -20.90 -11.12
N ALA A 159 20.47 -21.71 -11.60
CA ALA A 159 19.41 -22.28 -10.78
C ALA A 159 19.99 -23.32 -9.80
N ASN A 160 19.60 -23.20 -8.53
CA ASN A 160 19.95 -24.15 -7.49
C ASN A 160 18.71 -24.45 -6.60
N PRO A 161 17.87 -25.42 -7.00
CA PRO A 161 16.70 -25.83 -6.22
C PRO A 161 17.05 -26.33 -4.82
N ASP A 162 18.18 -27.04 -4.68
CA ASP A 162 18.61 -27.60 -3.39
C ASP A 162 18.89 -26.52 -2.34
N LYS A 163 19.47 -25.39 -2.77
CA LYS A 163 19.68 -24.22 -1.89
C LYS A 163 18.36 -23.67 -1.33
N ILE A 164 17.31 -23.61 -2.16
CA ILE A 164 15.98 -23.18 -1.72
C ILE A 164 15.38 -24.17 -0.73
N LYS A 165 15.49 -25.47 -1.01
CA LYS A 165 15.03 -26.54 -0.10
C LYS A 165 15.73 -26.47 1.26
N GLU A 166 17.03 -26.20 1.28
CA GLU A 166 17.80 -25.98 2.53
C GLU A 166 17.30 -24.75 3.30
N GLN A 167 17.03 -23.63 2.63
CA GLN A 167 16.48 -22.42 3.27
C GLN A 167 15.08 -22.64 3.85
N LEU A 168 14.22 -23.38 3.14
CA LEU A 168 12.90 -23.76 3.65
C LEU A 168 13.01 -24.68 4.87
N ALA A 169 13.94 -25.65 4.84
CA ALA A 169 14.21 -26.53 5.98
C ALA A 169 14.67 -25.73 7.22
N ASN A 170 15.53 -24.72 7.03
CA ASN A 170 15.95 -23.80 8.10
C ASN A 170 14.79 -22.96 8.68
N MET A 171 13.71 -22.80 7.92
CA MET A 171 12.46 -22.17 8.38
C MET A 171 11.46 -23.16 8.98
N ASN A 172 11.89 -24.40 9.26
CA ASN A 172 11.05 -25.54 9.70
C ASN A 172 9.98 -25.97 8.68
N LEU A 173 10.20 -25.67 7.39
CA LEU A 173 9.33 -26.08 6.29
C LEU A 173 10.02 -27.21 5.53
N LEU A 174 9.86 -28.44 6.04
CA LEU A 174 10.50 -29.61 5.44
C LEU A 174 9.70 -30.07 4.21
N VAL A 175 10.38 -30.11 3.07
CA VAL A 175 9.81 -30.56 1.78
C VAL A 175 9.83 -32.08 1.64
N GLU A 176 8.94 -32.61 0.79
CA GLU A 176 8.77 -34.06 0.53
C GLU A 176 10.07 -34.78 0.19
N ASP A 177 10.92 -34.20 -0.67
CA ASP A 177 12.20 -34.80 -1.09
C ASP A 177 13.14 -35.09 0.09
N TRP A 178 12.97 -34.37 1.20
CA TRP A 178 13.78 -34.50 2.42
C TRP A 178 13.03 -35.24 3.53
N GLY A 179 11.92 -35.93 3.21
CA GLY A 179 11.08 -36.67 4.15
C GLY A 179 10.05 -35.80 4.88
N GLY A 180 9.75 -34.63 4.34
CA GLY A 180 8.81 -33.66 4.90
C GLY A 180 7.36 -33.90 4.48
N LYS A 181 6.46 -33.06 5.00
CA LYS A 181 5.02 -33.12 4.65
C LYS A 181 4.65 -32.20 3.48
N ILE A 182 5.46 -31.18 3.22
CA ILE A 182 5.11 -30.14 2.26
C ILE A 182 5.52 -30.59 0.86
N GLN A 183 4.57 -30.62 -0.06
CA GLN A 183 4.82 -30.94 -1.46
C GLN A 183 5.68 -29.85 -2.11
N SER A 184 6.70 -30.26 -2.88
CA SER A 184 7.50 -29.35 -3.71
C SER A 184 7.71 -29.92 -5.10
N HIS A 185 7.77 -29.05 -6.11
CA HIS A 185 8.18 -29.44 -7.45
C HIS A 185 9.02 -28.37 -8.14
N ASP A 186 9.97 -28.84 -8.93
CA ASP A 186 10.95 -28.02 -9.64
C ASP A 186 10.40 -27.72 -11.04
N ILE A 187 10.16 -26.45 -11.36
CA ILE A 187 9.46 -26.01 -12.58
C ILE A 187 10.23 -24.95 -13.38
N SER A 188 9.92 -24.87 -14.67
CA SER A 188 10.24 -23.72 -15.50
C SER A 188 8.96 -23.19 -16.15
N ALA A 189 8.41 -22.11 -15.59
CA ALA A 189 7.22 -21.46 -16.14
C ALA A 189 7.39 -20.98 -17.59
N LYS A 190 8.63 -20.73 -18.02
CA LYS A 190 8.93 -20.27 -19.40
C LYS A 190 8.92 -21.41 -20.41
N THR A 191 9.48 -22.55 -20.04
CA THR A 191 9.60 -23.71 -20.95
C THR A 191 8.46 -24.72 -20.78
N GLY A 192 7.74 -24.66 -19.66
CA GLY A 192 6.68 -25.58 -19.29
C GLY A 192 7.14 -26.85 -18.56
N VAL A 193 8.44 -27.02 -18.35
CA VAL A 193 9.00 -28.19 -17.67
C VAL A 193 8.48 -28.25 -16.23
N GLY A 194 7.96 -29.41 -15.79
CA GLY A 194 7.49 -29.65 -14.43
C GLY A 194 6.10 -29.09 -14.10
N VAL A 195 5.47 -28.34 -15.02
CA VAL A 195 4.18 -27.69 -14.70
C VAL A 195 3.04 -28.72 -14.61
N ALA A 196 3.04 -29.76 -15.46
CA ALA A 196 2.02 -30.81 -15.40
C ALA A 196 2.10 -31.58 -14.07
N GLU A 197 3.30 -31.96 -13.67
CA GLU A 197 3.60 -32.66 -12.43
C GLU A 197 3.27 -31.81 -11.19
N LEU A 198 3.49 -30.49 -11.25
CA LEU A 198 3.05 -29.57 -10.20
C LEU A 198 1.52 -29.59 -10.04
N LEU A 199 0.78 -29.57 -11.15
CA LEU A 199 -0.69 -29.59 -11.12
C LEU A 199 -1.23 -30.92 -10.60
N GLU A 200 -0.59 -32.04 -10.96
CA GLU A 200 -0.93 -33.36 -10.40
C GLU A 200 -0.75 -33.39 -8.88
N LYS A 201 0.33 -32.80 -8.35
CA LYS A 201 0.55 -32.69 -6.89
C LYS A 201 -0.51 -31.82 -6.20
N VAL A 202 -0.93 -30.73 -6.84
CA VAL A 202 -1.99 -29.86 -6.33
C VAL A 202 -3.33 -30.60 -6.29
N LEU A 203 -3.64 -31.39 -7.31
CA LEU A 203 -4.84 -32.23 -7.33
C LEU A 203 -4.80 -33.32 -6.27
N LEU A 204 -3.64 -33.96 -6.06
CA LEU A 204 -3.47 -34.96 -5.01
C LEU A 204 -3.74 -34.35 -3.62
N GLU A 205 -3.24 -33.15 -3.35
CA GLU A 205 -3.51 -32.42 -2.11
C GLU A 205 -5.02 -32.10 -1.97
N ALA A 206 -5.68 -31.72 -3.07
CA ALA A 206 -7.12 -31.46 -3.09
C ALA A 206 -7.95 -32.73 -2.81
N GLU A 207 -7.51 -33.90 -3.30
CA GLU A 207 -8.15 -35.19 -3.01
C GLU A 207 -8.06 -35.55 -1.53
N ILE A 208 -6.92 -35.27 -0.88
CA ILE A 208 -6.73 -35.49 0.56
C ILE A 208 -7.68 -34.61 1.39
N LEU A 209 -7.96 -33.39 0.92
CA LEU A 209 -8.88 -32.45 1.57
C LEU A 209 -10.37 -32.83 1.43
N GLU A 210 -10.71 -33.79 0.56
CA GLU A 210 -12.08 -34.19 0.24
C GLU A 210 -13.03 -33.00 -0.03
N LEU A 211 -12.61 -32.07 -0.89
CA LEU A 211 -13.35 -30.83 -1.15
C LEU A 211 -14.77 -31.10 -1.68
N LYS A 212 -15.77 -30.64 -0.92
CA LYS A 212 -17.19 -30.81 -1.22
C LYS A 212 -17.92 -29.47 -1.19
N ALA A 213 -18.97 -29.33 -2.00
CA ALA A 213 -19.96 -28.27 -1.90
C ALA A 213 -21.34 -28.76 -2.33
N ASN A 214 -22.37 -28.13 -1.80
CA ASN A 214 -23.75 -28.32 -2.24
C ASN A 214 -24.05 -27.34 -3.39
N PRO A 215 -24.29 -27.79 -4.63
CA PRO A 215 -24.66 -26.90 -5.74
C PRO A 215 -26.15 -26.55 -5.78
N ASP A 216 -27.00 -27.28 -5.04
CA ASP A 216 -28.46 -27.19 -5.11
C ASP A 216 -29.03 -26.13 -4.13
N LYS A 217 -28.20 -25.61 -3.23
CA LYS A 217 -28.55 -24.47 -2.36
C LYS A 217 -28.38 -23.11 -3.05
N ARG A 218 -28.75 -22.06 -2.32
CA ARG A 218 -28.50 -20.67 -2.75
C ARG A 218 -27.03 -20.37 -2.85
N ALA A 219 -26.69 -19.56 -3.85
CA ALA A 219 -25.30 -19.22 -4.07
C ALA A 219 -24.76 -18.35 -2.94
N ASN A 220 -23.60 -18.73 -2.44
CA ASN A 220 -22.79 -17.96 -1.52
C ASN A 220 -21.33 -18.03 -1.95
N GLY A 221 -20.55 -17.04 -1.54
CA GLY A 221 -19.12 -17.02 -1.80
C GLY A 221 -18.51 -15.67 -1.50
N THR A 222 -17.42 -15.33 -2.18
CA THR A 222 -16.61 -14.17 -1.83
C THR A 222 -16.39 -13.25 -3.04
N VAL A 223 -16.44 -11.94 -2.81
CA VAL A 223 -16.08 -10.92 -3.80
C VAL A 223 -14.57 -10.91 -3.95
N VAL A 224 -14.09 -11.13 -5.17
CA VAL A 224 -12.67 -11.10 -5.52
C VAL A 224 -12.25 -9.66 -5.82
N GLU A 225 -12.96 -9.00 -6.74
CA GLU A 225 -12.67 -7.63 -7.15
C GLU A 225 -13.95 -6.93 -7.62
N ALA A 226 -13.98 -5.59 -7.55
CA ALA A 226 -15.07 -4.79 -8.06
C ALA A 226 -14.55 -3.54 -8.78
N PHE A 227 -15.17 -3.23 -9.93
CA PHE A 227 -14.84 -2.07 -10.74
C PHE A 227 -16.07 -1.41 -11.37
N LEU A 228 -15.90 -0.18 -11.84
CA LEU A 228 -16.95 0.57 -12.54
C LEU A 228 -16.68 0.61 -14.05
N ASP A 229 -17.52 -0.07 -14.82
CA ASP A 229 -17.47 -0.05 -16.27
C ASP A 229 -18.31 1.09 -16.88
N LYS A 230 -17.75 1.78 -17.88
CA LYS A 230 -18.42 2.88 -18.58
C LYS A 230 -19.48 2.33 -19.55
N GLY A 231 -20.69 2.16 -19.02
CA GLY A 231 -21.90 1.82 -19.79
C GLY A 231 -22.64 0.62 -19.22
N ARG A 232 -21.92 -0.32 -18.59
CA ARG A 232 -22.53 -1.48 -17.93
C ARG A 232 -22.86 -1.21 -16.45
N GLY A 233 -22.13 -0.28 -15.81
CA GLY A 233 -22.26 0.01 -14.38
C GLY A 233 -21.24 -0.76 -13.55
N TYR A 234 -21.56 -1.04 -12.29
CA TYR A 234 -20.66 -1.81 -11.42
C TYR A 234 -20.60 -3.27 -11.85
N VAL A 235 -19.37 -3.73 -12.06
CA VAL A 235 -19.02 -5.12 -12.34
C VAL A 235 -18.26 -5.64 -11.12
N SER A 236 -18.66 -6.80 -10.62
CA SER A 236 -17.97 -7.45 -9.50
C SER A 236 -17.59 -8.86 -9.91
N THR A 237 -16.31 -9.18 -9.81
CA THR A 237 -15.81 -10.54 -9.95
C THR A 237 -16.00 -11.24 -8.62
N VAL A 238 -16.77 -12.31 -8.62
CA VAL A 238 -17.08 -13.11 -7.43
C VAL A 238 -16.67 -14.55 -7.65
N LEU A 239 -16.28 -15.21 -6.56
CA LEU A 239 -16.01 -16.65 -6.55
C LEU A 239 -17.14 -17.36 -5.81
N VAL A 240 -17.88 -18.20 -6.52
CA VAL A 240 -18.95 -19.00 -5.94
C VAL A 240 -18.33 -20.14 -5.13
N GLU A 241 -18.62 -20.23 -3.83
CA GLU A 241 -18.11 -21.28 -2.95
C GLU A 241 -19.14 -22.40 -2.74
N GLY A 242 -20.41 -22.03 -2.63
CA GLY A 242 -21.54 -22.95 -2.51
C GLY A 242 -22.74 -22.47 -3.29
N GLY A 243 -23.64 -23.41 -3.60
CA GLY A 243 -24.84 -23.17 -4.41
C GLY A 243 -24.55 -22.90 -5.89
N THR A 244 -25.61 -22.55 -6.62
CA THR A 244 -25.53 -22.17 -8.03
C THR A 244 -26.08 -20.77 -8.23
N LEU A 245 -25.24 -19.85 -8.71
CA LEU A 245 -25.63 -18.48 -9.01
C LEU A 245 -26.27 -18.40 -10.39
N LYS A 246 -27.40 -17.70 -10.51
CA LYS A 246 -28.17 -17.58 -11.76
C LYS A 246 -28.48 -16.12 -12.10
N ILE A 247 -28.71 -15.87 -13.39
CA ILE A 247 -29.20 -14.55 -13.85
C ILE A 247 -30.59 -14.32 -13.26
N GLY A 248 -30.77 -13.15 -12.63
CA GLY A 248 -32.01 -12.75 -11.97
C GLY A 248 -32.01 -12.93 -10.46
N ASP A 249 -30.98 -13.57 -9.89
CA ASP A 249 -30.83 -13.70 -8.44
C ASP A 249 -30.56 -12.34 -7.79
N TYR A 250 -31.03 -12.20 -6.55
CA TYR A 250 -30.76 -11.02 -5.72
C TYR A 250 -29.55 -11.30 -4.84
N VAL A 251 -28.49 -10.52 -5.04
CA VAL A 251 -27.22 -10.69 -4.34
C VAL A 251 -27.04 -9.57 -3.33
N LEU A 252 -26.67 -9.95 -2.11
CA LEU A 252 -26.20 -9.05 -1.06
C LEU A 252 -24.69 -9.29 -0.88
N ALA A 253 -23.88 -8.27 -1.11
CA ALA A 253 -22.43 -8.30 -0.95
C ALA A 253 -21.99 -7.12 -0.06
N GLY A 254 -21.54 -7.41 1.16
CA GLY A 254 -21.17 -6.37 2.13
C GLY A 254 -22.31 -5.39 2.42
N THR A 255 -22.10 -4.12 2.09
CA THR A 255 -23.08 -3.02 2.17
C THR A 255 -23.91 -2.82 0.91
N ASN A 256 -23.63 -3.56 -0.15
CA ASN A 256 -24.22 -3.38 -1.46
C ASN A 256 -25.19 -4.50 -1.79
N SER A 257 -26.24 -4.17 -2.54
CA SER A 257 -27.25 -5.13 -2.96
C SER A 257 -27.70 -4.88 -4.39
N GLY A 258 -28.13 -5.92 -5.08
CA GLY A 258 -28.60 -5.75 -6.43
C GLY A 258 -29.10 -7.04 -7.06
N LYS A 259 -29.70 -6.89 -8.24
CA LYS A 259 -30.17 -8.01 -9.05
C LYS A 259 -29.14 -8.32 -10.12
N VAL A 260 -28.75 -9.58 -10.26
CA VAL A 260 -27.85 -10.04 -11.31
C VAL A 260 -28.52 -9.87 -12.68
N LYS A 261 -28.04 -8.92 -13.47
CA LYS A 261 -28.55 -8.60 -14.81
C LYS A 261 -27.85 -9.41 -15.89
N ALA A 262 -26.55 -9.60 -15.73
CA ALA A 262 -25.71 -10.36 -16.64
C ALA A 262 -24.58 -11.02 -15.85
N MET A 263 -24.11 -12.16 -16.37
CA MET A 263 -22.96 -12.88 -15.85
C MET A 263 -22.01 -13.22 -17.00
N HIS A 264 -20.73 -13.01 -16.77
CA HIS A 264 -19.67 -13.31 -17.73
C HIS A 264 -18.62 -14.21 -17.09
N ASP A 265 -18.09 -15.15 -17.87
CA ASP A 265 -16.88 -15.90 -17.49
C ASP A 265 -15.63 -15.01 -17.55
N GLU A 266 -14.48 -15.57 -17.16
CA GLU A 266 -13.17 -14.89 -17.17
C GLU A 266 -12.74 -14.43 -18.58
N ARG A 267 -13.33 -14.99 -19.64
CA ARG A 267 -13.08 -14.63 -21.05
C ARG A 267 -14.10 -13.65 -21.60
N GLY A 268 -15.00 -13.13 -20.75
CA GLY A 268 -16.06 -12.19 -21.11
C GLY A 268 -17.25 -12.82 -21.84
N LYS A 269 -17.32 -14.14 -21.94
CA LYS A 269 -18.45 -14.84 -22.57
C LYS A 269 -19.61 -14.90 -21.60
N GLU A 270 -20.81 -14.68 -22.12
CA GLU A 270 -22.03 -14.73 -21.32
C GLU A 270 -22.31 -16.16 -20.82
N ILE A 271 -22.54 -16.28 -19.51
CA ILE A 271 -22.95 -17.52 -18.84
C ILE A 271 -24.28 -17.31 -18.11
N LYS A 272 -25.07 -18.38 -17.98
CA LYS A 272 -26.41 -18.31 -17.36
C LYS A 272 -26.44 -18.81 -15.92
N GLU A 273 -25.54 -19.73 -15.60
CA GLU A 273 -25.43 -20.39 -14.30
C GLU A 273 -23.93 -20.54 -13.98
N ALA A 274 -23.57 -20.31 -12.72
CA ALA A 274 -22.22 -20.52 -12.19
C ALA A 274 -22.32 -21.39 -10.93
N GLY A 275 -21.69 -22.57 -10.97
CA GLY A 275 -21.67 -23.51 -9.84
C GLY A 275 -20.51 -23.24 -8.88
N PRO A 276 -20.35 -24.08 -7.83
CA PRO A 276 -19.26 -23.97 -6.88
C PRO A 276 -17.88 -23.99 -7.54
N SER A 277 -16.95 -23.24 -6.95
CA SER A 277 -15.56 -23.08 -7.41
C SER A 277 -15.43 -22.47 -8.81
N THR A 278 -16.44 -21.72 -9.26
CA THR A 278 -16.42 -21.03 -10.55
C THR A 278 -16.32 -19.52 -10.32
N PRO A 279 -15.27 -18.85 -10.83
CA PRO A 279 -15.22 -17.40 -10.84
C PRO A 279 -16.17 -16.84 -11.90
N VAL A 280 -16.91 -15.79 -11.55
CA VAL A 280 -17.89 -15.16 -12.45
C VAL A 280 -17.90 -13.65 -12.23
N SER A 281 -17.98 -12.89 -13.32
CA SER A 281 -18.20 -11.45 -13.27
C SER A 281 -19.70 -11.16 -13.32
N ILE A 282 -20.23 -10.57 -12.26
CA ILE A 282 -21.63 -10.20 -12.12
C ILE A 282 -21.85 -8.72 -12.38
N LEU A 283 -22.99 -8.40 -12.97
CA LEU A 283 -23.44 -7.04 -13.26
C LEU A 283 -24.78 -6.77 -12.61
N GLY A 284 -24.91 -5.63 -11.93
CA GLY A 284 -26.20 -5.15 -11.42
C GLY A 284 -26.26 -4.81 -9.93
N LEU A 285 -25.13 -4.83 -9.22
CA LEU A 285 -25.01 -4.23 -7.89
C LEU A 285 -25.14 -2.70 -7.96
N ASP A 286 -25.61 -2.10 -6.88
CA ASP A 286 -25.82 -0.66 -6.74
C ASP A 286 -24.52 0.14 -6.46
N GLY A 287 -23.46 -0.55 -6.07
CA GLY A 287 -22.13 0.00 -5.84
C GLY A 287 -21.04 -1.05 -6.07
N ALA A 288 -19.79 -0.63 -5.89
CA ALA A 288 -18.64 -1.54 -5.83
C ALA A 288 -18.55 -2.11 -4.40
N PRO A 289 -18.88 -3.40 -4.17
CA PRO A 289 -18.62 -4.05 -2.88
C PRO A 289 -17.11 -4.10 -2.60
N GLN A 290 -16.74 -4.28 -1.34
CA GLN A 290 -15.33 -4.36 -0.98
C GLN A 290 -14.76 -5.71 -1.39
N ALA A 291 -13.52 -5.72 -1.89
CA ALA A 291 -12.81 -6.97 -2.13
C ALA A 291 -12.68 -7.77 -0.82
N GLY A 292 -13.09 -9.04 -0.83
CA GLY A 292 -13.14 -9.93 0.32
C GLY A 292 -14.50 -9.98 1.04
N ASP A 293 -15.47 -9.16 0.66
CA ASP A 293 -16.82 -9.26 1.21
C ASP A 293 -17.45 -10.60 0.83
N LYS A 294 -18.08 -11.26 1.81
CA LYS A 294 -18.94 -12.41 1.53
C LYS A 294 -20.21 -11.94 0.83
N PHE A 295 -20.61 -12.66 -0.21
CA PHE A 295 -21.89 -12.47 -0.88
C PHE A 295 -22.84 -13.63 -0.61
N ASN A 296 -24.13 -13.32 -0.54
CA ASN A 296 -25.20 -14.31 -0.40
C ASN A 296 -26.35 -13.96 -1.34
N VAL A 297 -26.93 -14.99 -1.96
CA VAL A 297 -28.19 -14.86 -2.70
C VAL A 297 -29.37 -14.88 -1.72
N MET A 298 -30.24 -13.89 -1.84
CA MET A 298 -31.42 -13.68 -0.99
C MET A 298 -32.71 -14.02 -1.74
N GLU A 299 -33.78 -14.39 -1.01
CA GLU A 299 -35.12 -14.60 -1.60
C GLU A 299 -35.78 -13.31 -2.01
N ASP A 300 -35.79 -12.34 -1.09
CA ASP A 300 -36.52 -11.10 -1.22
C ASP A 300 -35.55 -9.94 -1.42
N GLU A 301 -35.83 -9.14 -2.45
CA GLU A 301 -35.16 -7.88 -2.72
C GLU A 301 -35.25 -6.91 -1.54
N ARG A 302 -36.39 -6.89 -0.84
CA ARG A 302 -36.62 -5.99 0.31
C ARG A 302 -35.70 -6.33 1.46
N GLU A 303 -35.59 -7.61 1.79
CA GLU A 303 -34.73 -8.08 2.88
C GLU A 303 -33.26 -7.77 2.58
N ALA A 304 -32.79 -8.04 1.35
CA ALA A 304 -31.44 -7.71 0.92
C ALA A 304 -31.14 -6.21 1.08
N LYS A 305 -32.07 -5.33 0.65
CA LYS A 305 -31.94 -3.87 0.77
C LYS A 305 -31.96 -3.40 2.22
N ASP A 306 -32.82 -3.97 3.05
CA ASP A 306 -32.93 -3.58 4.46
C ASP A 306 -31.65 -3.94 5.23
N ILE A 307 -31.07 -5.12 4.96
CA ILE A 307 -29.78 -5.52 5.54
C ILE A 307 -28.65 -4.61 5.05
N ALA A 308 -28.58 -4.34 3.74
CA ALA A 308 -27.58 -3.44 3.16
C ALA A 308 -27.64 -2.02 3.75
N ASN A 309 -28.84 -1.46 3.90
CA ASN A 309 -29.07 -0.15 4.50
C ASN A 309 -28.66 -0.11 5.98
N LYS A 310 -29.01 -1.16 6.73
CA LYS A 310 -28.63 -1.29 8.14
C LYS A 310 -27.11 -1.38 8.30
N ARG A 311 -26.42 -2.16 7.47
CA ARG A 311 -24.96 -2.27 7.43
C ARG A 311 -24.30 -0.93 7.11
N THR A 312 -24.80 -0.23 6.10
CA THR A 312 -24.30 1.11 5.71
C THR A 312 -24.45 2.11 6.85
N GLN A 313 -25.59 2.11 7.54
CA GLN A 313 -25.81 2.98 8.69
C GLN A 313 -24.83 2.68 9.82
N LEU A 314 -24.65 1.40 10.18
CA LEU A 314 -23.72 0.98 11.23
C LEU A 314 -22.27 1.34 10.89
N GLN A 315 -21.85 1.12 9.65
CA GLN A 315 -20.50 1.45 9.19
C GLN A 315 -20.25 2.97 9.22
N ARG A 316 -21.27 3.77 8.88
CA ARG A 316 -21.22 5.24 9.01
C ARG A 316 -21.15 5.69 10.47
N GLU A 317 -21.84 5.00 11.38
CA GLU A 317 -21.76 5.31 12.81
C GLU A 317 -20.41 4.91 13.42
N GLN A 318 -19.86 3.78 13.00
CA GLN A 318 -18.52 3.33 13.41
C GLN A 318 -17.44 4.26 12.90
N SER A 319 -17.49 4.70 11.64
CA SER A 319 -16.50 5.65 11.09
C SER A 319 -16.53 7.00 11.79
N VAL A 320 -17.71 7.49 12.18
CA VAL A 320 -17.84 8.69 13.01
C VAL A 320 -17.31 8.48 14.43
N ARG A 321 -17.40 7.27 14.98
CA ARG A 321 -16.82 6.92 16.30
C ARG A 321 -15.29 6.77 16.26
N THR A 322 -14.74 6.20 15.20
CA THR A 322 -13.29 5.99 15.04
C THR A 322 -12.56 7.21 14.51
N GLN A 323 -13.28 8.20 13.94
CA GLN A 323 -12.75 9.55 13.82
C GLN A 323 -12.47 10.09 15.23
N LYS A 324 -11.22 9.90 15.66
CA LYS A 324 -10.65 10.55 16.83
C LYS A 324 -11.03 12.03 16.71
N HIS A 325 -11.94 12.49 17.55
CA HIS A 325 -12.15 13.92 17.69
C HIS A 325 -10.79 14.49 18.04
N ILE A 326 -10.24 15.31 17.15
CA ILE A 326 -8.99 16.01 17.39
C ILE A 326 -9.26 16.84 18.64
N THR A 327 -8.72 16.41 19.77
CA THR A 327 -8.96 17.07 21.04
C THR A 327 -8.29 18.45 21.01
N LEU A 328 -8.81 19.41 21.78
CA LEU A 328 -8.16 20.70 21.92
C LEU A 328 -6.70 20.57 22.39
N ASP A 329 -6.39 19.53 23.17
CA ASP A 329 -5.03 19.20 23.60
C ASP A 329 -4.16 18.67 22.45
N GLU A 330 -4.73 17.88 21.53
CA GLU A 330 -4.04 17.41 20.33
C GLU A 330 -3.80 18.55 19.33
N ILE A 331 -4.79 19.45 19.17
CA ILE A 331 -4.62 20.70 18.41
C ILE A 331 -3.55 21.57 19.07
N GLY A 332 -3.58 21.73 20.40
CA GLY A 332 -2.58 22.49 21.15
C GLY A 332 -1.17 21.90 21.03
N ARG A 333 -1.05 20.57 21.09
CA ARG A 333 0.22 19.85 20.85
C ARG A 333 0.72 20.01 19.42
N ARG A 334 -0.19 19.95 18.42
CA ARG A 334 0.13 20.18 17.01
C ARG A 334 0.58 21.61 16.74
N ILE A 335 -0.08 22.61 17.34
CA ILE A 335 0.32 24.02 17.26
C ILE A 335 1.67 24.25 17.96
N ALA A 336 1.94 23.56 19.07
CA ALA A 336 3.19 23.68 19.81
C ALA A 336 4.40 23.02 19.11
N LEU A 337 4.17 22.06 18.21
CA LEU A 337 5.23 21.37 17.45
C LEU A 337 5.78 22.19 16.26
N GLY A 338 5.18 23.32 15.91
CA GLY A 338 5.58 24.13 14.75
C GLY A 338 4.87 23.71 13.46
N ASP A 339 5.45 24.04 12.28
CA ASP A 339 4.88 23.88 10.91
C ASP A 339 4.35 22.45 10.60
N PHE A 340 3.19 22.11 11.13
CA PHE A 340 2.44 20.91 10.82
C PHE A 340 1.72 21.09 9.48
N LYS A 341 1.97 20.18 8.52
CA LYS A 341 1.37 20.27 7.18
C LYS A 341 0.48 19.06 6.93
N GLU A 342 -0.70 19.32 6.41
CA GLU A 342 -1.61 18.27 5.94
C GLU A 342 -1.55 18.23 4.41
N LEU A 343 -1.45 17.02 3.87
CA LEU A 343 -1.55 16.79 2.44
C LEU A 343 -2.87 16.05 2.17
N ASN A 344 -3.85 16.80 1.69
CA ASN A 344 -5.18 16.29 1.39
C ASN A 344 -5.19 15.66 -0.01
N ILE A 345 -5.74 14.44 -0.10
CA ILE A 345 -5.77 13.66 -1.33
C ILE A 345 -7.18 13.15 -1.59
N ILE A 346 -7.61 13.26 -2.84
CA ILE A 346 -8.74 12.50 -3.39
C ILE A 346 -8.17 11.39 -4.28
N LEU A 347 -8.51 10.15 -3.95
CA LEU A 347 -8.01 8.96 -4.65
C LEU A 347 -9.12 8.33 -5.49
N LYS A 348 -8.88 8.17 -6.79
CA LYS A 348 -9.73 7.40 -7.69
C LYS A 348 -8.95 6.27 -8.32
N GLY A 349 -9.46 5.05 -8.28
CA GLY A 349 -8.85 3.89 -8.93
C GLY A 349 -9.80 3.23 -9.92
N ASP A 350 -9.26 2.36 -10.76
CA ASP A 350 -10.01 1.53 -11.67
C ASP A 350 -10.80 0.43 -10.95
N VAL A 351 -10.19 -0.17 -9.93
CA VAL A 351 -10.75 -1.23 -9.09
C VAL A 351 -10.67 -0.87 -7.60
N ASP A 352 -11.53 -1.47 -6.77
CA ASP A 352 -11.53 -1.24 -5.32
C ASP A 352 -10.20 -1.63 -4.66
N GLY A 353 -9.63 -2.76 -5.10
CA GLY A 353 -8.37 -3.27 -4.57
C GLY A 353 -7.18 -2.31 -4.73
N SER A 354 -7.05 -1.66 -5.88
CA SER A 354 -5.96 -0.71 -6.13
C SER A 354 -6.10 0.56 -5.28
N VAL A 355 -7.34 1.01 -5.07
CA VAL A 355 -7.65 2.14 -4.18
C VAL A 355 -7.27 1.83 -2.74
N GLU A 356 -7.56 0.62 -2.26
CA GLU A 356 -7.20 0.20 -0.92
C GLU A 356 -5.68 0.10 -0.73
N ALA A 357 -4.99 -0.56 -1.65
CA ALA A 357 -3.54 -0.72 -1.59
C ALA A 357 -2.81 0.63 -1.57
N LEU A 358 -3.27 1.59 -2.37
CA LEU A 358 -2.77 2.96 -2.36
C LEU A 358 -3.13 3.70 -1.07
N THR A 359 -4.34 3.50 -0.53
CA THR A 359 -4.76 4.09 0.75
C THR A 359 -3.82 3.68 1.88
N ASP A 360 -3.53 2.39 1.99
CA ASP A 360 -2.63 1.84 3.02
C ASP A 360 -1.19 2.32 2.82
N SER A 361 -0.73 2.33 1.57
CA SER A 361 0.64 2.78 1.24
C SER A 361 0.83 4.27 1.53
N PHE A 362 -0.14 5.11 1.19
CA PHE A 362 -0.12 6.54 1.50
C PHE A 362 -0.25 6.80 3.00
N GLY A 363 -1.05 6.00 3.71
CA GLY A 363 -1.14 6.06 5.17
C GLY A 363 0.22 5.81 5.84
N LYS A 364 0.98 4.81 5.36
CA LYS A 364 2.33 4.48 5.87
C LYS A 364 3.37 5.59 5.61
N LEU A 365 3.16 6.46 4.63
CA LEU A 365 4.05 7.60 4.35
C LEU A 365 3.88 8.75 5.35
N SER A 366 2.80 8.77 6.14
CA SER A 366 2.56 9.84 7.11
C SER A 366 3.65 9.91 8.17
N THR A 367 4.09 11.12 8.48
CA THR A 367 5.13 11.43 9.47
C THR A 367 4.60 12.38 10.53
N GLU A 368 5.39 12.67 11.57
CA GLU A 368 5.01 13.65 12.60
C GLU A 368 4.92 15.09 12.05
N GLU A 369 5.62 15.39 10.95
CA GLU A 369 5.66 16.73 10.33
C GLU A 369 4.62 16.89 9.21
N ILE A 370 4.38 15.83 8.44
CA ILE A 370 3.42 15.82 7.33
C ILE A 370 2.46 14.63 7.47
N VAL A 371 1.17 14.92 7.57
CA VAL A 371 0.12 13.90 7.60
C VAL A 371 -0.56 13.82 6.24
N VAL A 372 -0.62 12.62 5.68
CA VAL A 372 -1.37 12.35 4.45
C VAL A 372 -2.81 12.02 4.82
N ASN A 373 -3.76 12.81 4.32
CA ASN A 373 -5.17 12.66 4.61
C ASN A 373 -5.97 12.36 3.34
N ILE A 374 -6.57 11.17 3.27
CA ILE A 374 -7.40 10.77 2.13
C ILE A 374 -8.84 11.17 2.43
N ILE A 375 -9.29 12.29 1.84
CA ILE A 375 -10.62 12.85 2.08
C ILE A 375 -11.69 11.99 1.45
N HIS A 376 -11.44 11.55 0.22
CA HIS A 376 -12.37 10.75 -0.55
C HIS A 376 -11.60 9.71 -1.34
N LYS A 377 -12.11 8.48 -1.28
CA LYS A 377 -11.66 7.37 -2.11
C LYS A 377 -12.85 6.79 -2.86
N GLY A 378 -12.65 6.41 -4.11
CA GLY A 378 -13.71 5.82 -4.91
C GLY A 378 -13.22 5.11 -6.17
N VAL A 379 -14.08 4.28 -6.73
CA VAL A 379 -13.81 3.49 -7.93
C VAL A 379 -14.43 4.15 -9.15
N GLY A 380 -13.69 4.21 -10.24
CA GLY A 380 -14.11 4.77 -11.52
C GLY A 380 -13.41 6.08 -11.91
N ALA A 381 -13.84 6.63 -13.04
CA ALA A 381 -13.26 7.84 -13.62
C ALA A 381 -13.44 9.07 -12.71
N ILE A 382 -12.50 10.02 -12.81
CA ILE A 382 -12.56 11.28 -12.05
C ILE A 382 -13.70 12.14 -12.62
N THR A 383 -14.62 12.55 -11.75
CA THR A 383 -15.83 13.31 -12.08
C THR A 383 -15.70 14.78 -11.70
N GLU A 384 -16.61 15.63 -12.19
CA GLU A 384 -16.68 17.05 -11.82
C GLU A 384 -16.89 17.24 -10.32
N SER A 385 -17.69 16.37 -9.67
CA SER A 385 -17.92 16.41 -8.23
C SER A 385 -16.64 16.19 -7.42
N ASP A 386 -15.74 15.34 -7.92
CA ASP A 386 -14.46 15.09 -7.26
C ASP A 386 -13.55 16.33 -7.33
N VAL A 387 -13.57 17.04 -8.47
CA VAL A 387 -12.83 18.29 -8.66
C VAL A 387 -13.37 19.40 -7.76
N LEU A 388 -14.68 19.51 -7.62
CA LEU A 388 -15.29 20.49 -6.72
C LEU A 388 -14.98 20.17 -5.25
N LEU A 389 -14.96 18.89 -4.86
CA LEU A 389 -14.57 18.47 -3.52
C LEU A 389 -13.09 18.79 -3.24
N ALA A 390 -12.23 18.60 -4.24
CA ALA A 390 -10.81 18.94 -4.16
C ALA A 390 -10.61 20.43 -3.94
N SER A 391 -11.30 21.27 -4.72
CA SER A 391 -11.27 22.74 -4.58
C SER A 391 -11.78 23.20 -3.22
N ALA A 392 -12.84 22.59 -2.69
CA ALA A 392 -13.37 22.94 -1.38
C ALA A 392 -12.47 22.54 -0.19
N SER A 393 -11.52 21.61 -0.41
CA SER A 393 -10.73 21.00 0.67
C SER A 393 -9.21 21.14 0.48
N ASP A 394 -8.78 21.97 -0.48
CA ASP A 394 -7.38 22.13 -0.90
C ASP A 394 -6.67 20.77 -1.10
N ALA A 395 -7.30 19.88 -1.87
CA ALA A 395 -6.81 18.53 -2.10
C ALA A 395 -6.27 18.32 -3.53
N ILE A 396 -5.25 17.47 -3.66
CA ILE A 396 -4.81 16.98 -4.96
C ILE A 396 -5.60 15.73 -5.37
N ILE A 397 -5.78 15.52 -6.68
CA ILE A 397 -6.48 14.33 -7.18
C ILE A 397 -5.46 13.35 -7.76
N ILE A 398 -5.46 12.14 -7.23
CA ILE A 398 -4.65 11.02 -7.72
C ILE A 398 -5.58 10.00 -8.38
N GLY A 399 -5.39 9.79 -9.67
CA GLY A 399 -6.07 8.76 -10.46
C GLY A 399 -5.15 7.56 -10.72
N PHE A 400 -5.55 6.37 -10.31
CA PHE A 400 -4.85 5.12 -10.62
C PHE A 400 -5.56 4.37 -11.73
N ASN A 401 -4.90 4.24 -12.88
CA ASN A 401 -5.42 3.65 -14.11
C ASN A 401 -6.77 4.25 -14.61
N VAL A 402 -7.11 5.44 -14.12
CA VAL A 402 -8.32 6.18 -14.48
C VAL A 402 -7.98 7.55 -15.04
N ARG A 403 -8.90 8.09 -15.83
CA ARG A 403 -8.77 9.42 -16.44
C ARG A 403 -9.97 10.31 -16.10
N PRO A 404 -9.81 11.64 -16.10
CA PRO A 404 -10.92 12.57 -16.02
C PRO A 404 -11.97 12.31 -17.10
N ALA A 405 -13.24 12.29 -16.69
CA ALA A 405 -14.38 12.13 -17.59
C ALA A 405 -15.13 13.45 -17.81
N GLY A 406 -15.72 13.63 -19.00
CA GLY A 406 -16.53 14.80 -19.32
C GLY A 406 -15.73 16.11 -19.24
N ASN A 407 -16.29 17.12 -18.55
CA ASN A 407 -15.62 18.41 -18.39
C ASN A 407 -14.76 18.50 -17.13
N ALA A 408 -14.56 17.40 -16.38
CA ALA A 408 -13.80 17.41 -15.14
C ALA A 408 -12.40 18.04 -15.30
N ARG A 409 -11.73 17.81 -16.44
CA ARG A 409 -10.42 18.42 -16.72
C ARG A 409 -10.50 19.94 -16.91
N GLN A 410 -11.51 20.43 -17.62
CA GLN A 410 -11.70 21.88 -17.82
C GLN A 410 -12.04 22.58 -16.50
N VAL A 411 -12.84 21.93 -15.65
CA VAL A 411 -13.14 22.44 -14.30
C VAL A 411 -11.88 22.47 -13.45
N ALA A 412 -11.05 21.42 -13.52
CA ALA A 412 -9.80 21.37 -12.77
C ALA A 412 -8.81 22.45 -13.21
N ASP A 413 -8.67 22.68 -14.52
CA ASP A 413 -7.82 23.76 -15.06
C ASP A 413 -8.33 25.14 -14.64
N LYS A 414 -9.65 25.32 -14.52
CA LYS A 414 -10.27 26.59 -14.09
C LYS A 414 -10.11 26.85 -12.58
N GLU A 415 -10.25 25.80 -11.78
CA GLU A 415 -10.14 25.86 -10.32
C GLU A 415 -8.68 25.63 -9.85
N GLU A 416 -7.73 25.52 -10.78
CA GLU A 416 -6.29 25.30 -10.54
C GLU A 416 -5.97 24.05 -9.69
N ILE A 417 -6.76 22.98 -9.86
CA ILE A 417 -6.60 21.71 -9.14
C ILE A 417 -5.67 20.76 -9.92
N ASP A 418 -4.62 20.26 -9.25
CA ASP A 418 -3.71 19.27 -9.84
C ASP A 418 -4.36 17.89 -9.91
N ILE A 419 -4.38 17.32 -11.12
CA ILE A 419 -4.82 15.95 -11.39
C ILE A 419 -3.64 15.15 -11.92
N ARG A 420 -3.19 14.18 -11.14
CA ARG A 420 -2.13 13.25 -11.55
C ARG A 420 -2.68 11.86 -11.79
N THR A 421 -2.33 11.28 -12.92
CA THR A 421 -2.77 9.92 -13.29
C THR A 421 -1.57 8.99 -13.41
N TYR A 422 -1.63 7.85 -12.73
CA TYR A 422 -0.58 6.83 -12.72
C TYR A 422 -1.13 5.50 -13.20
N SER A 423 -0.25 4.67 -13.76
CA SER A 423 -0.56 3.28 -14.14
C SER A 423 0.30 2.26 -13.38
N ILE A 424 1.28 2.74 -12.61
CA ILE A 424 2.20 1.93 -11.80
C ILE A 424 2.16 2.47 -10.39
N ILE A 425 1.92 1.60 -9.41
CA ILE A 425 1.72 2.00 -8.01
C ILE A 425 2.96 2.70 -7.41
N TYR A 426 4.16 2.26 -7.80
CA TYR A 426 5.42 2.86 -7.35
C TYR A 426 5.59 4.32 -7.78
N ASP A 427 5.19 4.65 -9.01
CA ASP A 427 5.31 6.01 -9.52
C ASP A 427 4.42 6.95 -8.69
N ALA A 428 3.21 6.51 -8.34
CA ALA A 428 2.31 7.26 -7.48
C ALA A 428 2.89 7.46 -6.06
N ILE A 429 3.47 6.41 -5.47
CA ILE A 429 4.09 6.47 -4.14
C ILE A 429 5.32 7.39 -4.14
N ASN A 430 6.17 7.29 -5.16
CA ASN A 430 7.39 8.09 -5.28
C ASN A 430 7.07 9.57 -5.53
N ASP A 431 6.14 9.88 -6.44
CA ASP A 431 5.71 11.25 -6.68
C ASP A 431 5.10 11.88 -5.43
N LEU A 432 4.32 11.11 -4.65
CA LEU A 432 3.76 11.58 -3.40
C LEU A 432 4.87 11.85 -2.37
N LYS A 433 5.85 10.95 -2.27
CA LYS A 433 7.02 11.13 -1.41
C LYS A 433 7.81 12.38 -1.81
N ASP A 434 8.05 12.60 -3.10
CA ASP A 434 8.75 13.78 -3.62
C ASP A 434 7.97 15.08 -3.34
N ALA A 435 6.63 15.05 -3.46
CA ALA A 435 5.77 16.17 -3.09
C ALA A 435 5.89 16.49 -1.60
N MET A 436 5.85 15.46 -0.74
CA MET A 436 6.04 15.62 0.70
C MET A 436 7.45 16.15 1.03
N GLU A 437 8.51 15.69 0.36
CA GLU A 437 9.86 16.26 0.52
C GLU A 437 9.94 17.73 0.11
N GLY A 438 9.22 18.11 -0.95
CA GLY A 438 9.09 19.51 -1.38
C GLY A 438 8.37 20.41 -0.36
N MET A 439 7.50 19.82 0.48
CA MET A 439 6.83 20.52 1.57
C MET A 439 7.71 20.66 2.81
N LEU A 440 8.79 19.90 2.95
CA LEU A 440 9.67 20.00 4.13
C LEU A 440 10.53 21.26 4.07
N SER A 441 10.54 22.00 5.18
CA SER A 441 11.45 23.14 5.36
C SER A 441 12.90 22.64 5.36
N PRO A 442 13.83 23.30 4.63
CA PRO A 442 15.22 22.87 4.59
C PRO A 442 15.88 22.97 5.96
N VAL A 443 16.76 22.01 6.27
CA VAL A 443 17.54 22.04 7.51
C VAL A 443 18.77 22.90 7.27
N MET A 444 18.95 23.94 8.08
CA MET A 444 20.16 24.75 8.06
C MET A 444 21.31 23.91 8.63
N LYS A 445 22.30 23.60 7.79
CA LYS A 445 23.51 22.91 8.21
C LYS A 445 24.68 23.88 8.13
N GLU A 446 25.47 23.93 9.19
CA GLU A 446 26.71 24.69 9.19
C GLU A 446 27.76 23.97 8.33
N GLU A 447 28.27 24.66 7.32
CA GLU A 447 29.40 24.24 6.52
C GLU A 447 30.61 25.13 6.82
N VAL A 448 31.73 24.52 7.19
CA VAL A 448 32.98 25.25 7.44
C VAL A 448 33.60 25.66 6.11
N THR A 449 33.66 26.96 5.88
CA THR A 449 34.15 27.58 4.64
C THR A 449 35.68 27.74 4.61
N GLY A 450 36.30 27.96 5.77
CA GLY A 450 37.75 28.13 5.86
C GLY A 450 38.25 28.45 7.27
N ASN A 451 39.57 28.35 7.44
CA ASN A 451 40.26 28.66 8.68
C ASN A 451 41.33 29.74 8.42
N ALA A 452 41.48 30.66 9.37
CA ALA A 452 42.57 31.61 9.40
C ALA A 452 43.27 31.61 10.75
N GLU A 453 44.58 31.80 10.72
CA GLU A 453 45.40 31.91 11.91
C GLU A 453 45.76 33.38 12.15
N ILE A 454 45.60 33.84 13.38
CA ILE A 454 45.86 35.23 13.77
C ILE A 454 47.35 35.38 14.06
N ARG A 455 48.02 36.25 13.31
CA ARG A 455 49.47 36.47 13.44
C ARG A 455 49.82 37.75 14.16
N GLU A 456 49.03 38.80 13.96
CA GLU A 456 49.25 40.10 14.57
C GLU A 456 47.91 40.74 14.96
N THR A 457 47.91 41.58 15.99
CA THR A 457 46.72 42.32 16.41
C THR A 457 46.94 43.83 16.37
N PHE A 458 46.01 44.55 15.74
CA PHE A 458 46.06 46.01 15.61
C PHE A 458 44.93 46.64 16.42
N LYS A 459 45.26 47.47 17.40
CA LYS A 459 44.27 48.22 18.18
C LYS A 459 44.07 49.61 17.60
N ILE A 460 42.86 49.91 17.14
CA ILE A 460 42.50 51.22 16.61
C ILE A 460 41.42 51.86 17.50
N SER A 461 41.73 53.02 18.08
CA SER A 461 40.95 53.66 19.16
C SER A 461 39.47 53.96 18.84
N LYS A 462 39.05 53.93 17.57
CA LYS A 462 37.66 54.17 17.13
C LYS A 462 36.95 52.94 16.55
N ILE A 463 37.69 51.88 16.22
CA ILE A 463 37.18 50.75 15.44
C ILE A 463 37.21 49.46 16.28
N GLY A 464 38.16 49.28 17.19
CA GLY A 464 38.33 48.07 18.00
C GLY A 464 39.63 47.33 17.68
N THR A 465 39.73 46.06 18.09
CA THR A 465 40.86 45.18 17.74
C THR A 465 40.63 44.58 16.36
N ILE A 466 41.59 44.78 15.44
CA ILE A 466 41.61 44.15 14.11
C ILE A 466 42.65 43.03 14.15
N ALA A 467 42.25 41.83 13.76
CA ALA A 467 43.12 40.68 13.67
C ALA A 467 43.77 40.63 12.29
N GLY A 468 45.10 40.75 12.24
CA GLY A 468 45.91 40.45 11.07
C GLY A 468 46.11 38.95 10.97
N CYS A 469 45.47 38.32 9.99
CA CYS A 469 45.40 36.86 9.90
C CYS A 469 45.87 36.38 8.54
N MET A 470 46.29 35.13 8.47
CA MET A 470 46.57 34.43 7.23
C MET A 470 45.59 33.26 7.08
N VAL A 471 44.94 33.14 5.92
CA VAL A 471 44.03 32.03 5.65
C VAL A 471 44.83 30.73 5.45
N THR A 472 44.68 29.78 6.36
CA THR A 472 45.41 28.50 6.37
C THR A 472 44.71 27.45 5.50
N SER A 473 43.38 27.46 5.46
CA SER A 473 42.59 26.54 4.62
C SER A 473 41.28 27.16 4.16
N GLY A 474 40.80 26.77 2.98
CA GLY A 474 39.51 27.20 2.45
C GLY A 474 39.46 28.68 2.04
N LYS A 475 38.29 29.28 2.19
CA LYS A 475 38.01 30.69 1.89
C LYS A 475 37.21 31.32 3.03
N ILE A 476 37.49 32.58 3.34
CA ILE A 476 36.73 33.35 4.32
C ILE A 476 35.88 34.37 3.58
N TYR A 477 34.56 34.32 3.78
CA TYR A 477 33.63 35.31 3.25
C TYR A 477 33.32 36.39 4.29
N ARG A 478 33.03 37.60 3.82
CA ARG A 478 32.67 38.73 4.70
C ARG A 478 31.44 38.46 5.56
N ASN A 479 30.47 37.70 5.04
CA ASN A 479 29.18 37.45 5.69
C ASN A 479 29.14 36.10 6.42
N SER A 480 30.28 35.44 6.63
CA SER A 480 30.34 34.17 7.37
C SER A 480 30.21 34.37 8.88
N GLY A 481 29.58 33.41 9.55
CA GLY A 481 29.74 33.20 10.97
C GLY A 481 31.18 32.77 11.27
N VAL A 482 31.70 33.11 12.45
CA VAL A 482 33.06 32.79 12.88
C VAL A 482 33.09 32.22 14.29
N ARG A 483 33.96 31.24 14.48
CA ARG A 483 34.33 30.67 15.78
C ARG A 483 35.80 30.97 16.04
N LEU A 484 36.08 31.63 17.16
CA LEU A 484 37.44 31.84 17.64
C LEU A 484 37.83 30.65 18.51
N ILE A 485 38.90 29.96 18.11
CA ILE A 485 39.42 28.76 18.75
C ILE A 485 40.80 29.08 19.35
N ARG A 486 40.98 28.79 20.63
CA ARG A 486 42.24 28.94 21.37
C ARG A 486 42.56 27.62 22.04
N ASP A 487 43.75 27.09 21.79
CA ASP A 487 44.20 25.79 22.34
C ASP A 487 43.21 24.63 22.08
N GLY A 488 42.50 24.68 20.95
CA GLY A 488 41.50 23.67 20.57
C GLY A 488 40.10 23.85 21.18
N VAL A 489 39.85 24.92 21.95
CA VAL A 489 38.55 25.22 22.56
C VAL A 489 37.92 26.46 21.91
N VAL A 490 36.62 26.40 21.62
CA VAL A 490 35.87 27.56 21.09
C VAL A 490 35.68 28.59 22.21
N VAL A 491 36.34 29.74 22.07
CA VAL A 491 36.31 30.86 23.02
C VAL A 491 35.13 31.80 22.74
N TYR A 492 34.78 31.97 21.46
CA TYR A 492 33.72 32.85 21.04
C TYR A 492 33.09 32.42 19.71
N THR A 493 31.79 32.58 19.58
CA THR A 493 31.04 32.39 18.34
C THR A 493 30.32 33.69 18.00
N GLY A 494 30.48 34.18 16.78
CA GLY A 494 29.85 35.42 16.33
C GLY A 494 29.93 35.62 14.82
N GLU A 495 29.79 36.86 14.37
CA GLU A 495 29.86 37.23 12.95
C GLU A 495 31.05 38.14 12.68
N LEU A 496 31.53 38.15 11.44
CA LEU A 496 32.50 39.14 11.00
C LEU A 496 31.85 40.52 10.81
N ALA A 497 32.43 41.54 11.44
CA ALA A 497 32.05 42.94 11.23
C ALA A 497 32.68 43.52 9.96
N SER A 498 33.94 43.16 9.69
CA SER A 498 34.62 43.56 8.46
C SER A 498 35.70 42.56 8.04
N LEU A 499 35.91 42.50 6.73
CA LEU A 499 36.97 41.73 6.09
C LEU A 499 37.66 42.64 5.08
N LYS A 500 38.95 42.90 5.31
CA LYS A 500 39.77 43.81 4.50
C LYS A 500 41.05 43.14 4.08
N ARG A 501 41.56 43.52 2.91
CA ARG A 501 42.92 43.20 2.49
C ARG A 501 43.65 44.51 2.26
N PHE A 502 44.70 44.74 3.03
CA PHE A 502 45.37 46.04 3.11
C PHE A 502 44.39 47.18 3.49
N LYS A 503 43.96 47.99 2.53
CA LYS A 503 43.05 49.12 2.73
C LYS A 503 41.66 48.89 2.12
N ASP A 504 41.49 47.81 1.35
CA ASP A 504 40.28 47.57 0.56
C ASP A 504 39.37 46.55 1.25
N ASP A 505 38.07 46.84 1.28
CA ASP A 505 37.03 45.91 1.70
C ASP A 505 36.86 44.81 0.64
N VAL A 506 37.05 43.55 1.05
CA VAL A 506 36.99 42.39 0.14
C VAL A 506 35.82 41.49 0.48
N LYS A 507 35.24 40.85 -0.55
CA LYS A 507 34.11 39.93 -0.40
C LYS A 507 34.54 38.56 0.13
N GLU A 508 35.68 38.08 -0.36
CA GLU A 508 36.28 36.80 0.05
C GLU A 508 37.80 36.89 0.07
N VAL A 509 38.43 36.06 0.91
CA VAL A 509 39.89 35.86 0.95
C VAL A 509 40.19 34.37 0.87
N SER A 510 41.06 34.00 -0.06
CA SER A 510 41.44 32.60 -0.30
C SER A 510 42.69 32.19 0.48
N LYS A 511 42.88 30.87 0.64
CA LYS A 511 44.07 30.25 1.24
C LYS A 511 45.38 30.90 0.77
N GLY A 512 46.28 31.16 1.74
CA GLY A 512 47.63 31.68 1.50
C GLY A 512 47.72 33.20 1.38
N TYR A 513 46.59 33.92 1.44
CA TYR A 513 46.58 35.38 1.46
C TYR A 513 46.36 35.92 2.88
N ASP A 514 47.01 37.04 3.17
CA ASP A 514 46.80 37.80 4.40
C ASP A 514 45.53 38.65 4.32
N CYS A 515 44.82 38.75 5.43
CA CYS A 515 43.64 39.59 5.59
C CYS A 515 43.57 40.21 6.98
N GLY A 516 42.95 41.38 7.05
CA GLY A 516 42.50 42.00 8.28
C GLY A 516 41.03 41.66 8.51
N MET A 517 40.72 41.06 9.65
CA MET A 517 39.35 40.74 10.03
C MET A 517 38.99 41.35 11.37
N GLN A 518 37.71 41.68 11.51
CA GLN A 518 37.17 42.20 12.76
C GLN A 518 35.94 41.39 13.14
N ILE A 519 35.91 40.91 14.38
CA ILE A 519 34.79 40.15 14.93
C ILE A 519 33.80 41.13 15.57
N LYS A 520 32.52 40.97 15.26
CA LYS A 520 31.45 41.83 15.80
C LYS A 520 31.31 41.60 17.30
N ASN A 521 31.28 42.70 18.06
CA ASN A 521 31.11 42.73 19.52
C ASN A 521 32.16 41.94 20.33
N TYR A 522 33.32 41.63 19.75
CA TYR A 522 34.38 40.88 20.44
C TYR A 522 35.77 41.46 20.15
N ASN A 523 36.55 41.72 21.21
CA ASN A 523 37.85 42.40 21.11
C ASN A 523 39.03 41.63 21.74
N ASP A 524 38.78 40.54 22.48
CA ASP A 524 39.84 39.73 23.14
C ASP A 524 40.41 38.68 22.19
N ILE A 525 41.13 39.17 21.19
CA ILE A 525 41.78 38.38 20.15
C ILE A 525 43.28 38.34 20.47
N LYS A 526 43.89 37.15 20.42
CA LYS A 526 45.33 36.95 20.68
C LYS A 526 46.04 36.35 19.46
N GLU A 527 47.34 36.60 19.39
CA GLU A 527 48.21 35.96 18.40
C GLU A 527 48.25 34.45 18.67
N GLY A 528 48.16 33.65 17.61
CA GLY A 528 48.05 32.19 17.67
C GLY A 528 46.62 31.64 17.78
N ASP A 529 45.60 32.49 17.95
CA ASP A 529 44.21 32.04 17.88
C ASP A 529 43.85 31.62 16.44
N ILE A 530 42.93 30.67 16.29
CA ILE A 530 42.40 30.21 15.00
C ILE A 530 40.96 30.71 14.83
N VAL A 531 40.65 31.32 13.69
CA VAL A 531 39.31 31.73 13.30
C VAL A 531 38.77 30.73 12.29
N GLU A 532 37.77 29.95 12.69
CA GLU A 532 37.01 29.06 11.83
C GLU A 532 35.77 29.80 11.29
N ALA A 533 35.69 29.99 9.97
CA ALA A 533 34.56 30.64 9.32
C ALA A 533 33.58 29.58 8.79
N TYR A 534 32.30 29.72 9.12
CA TYR A 534 31.23 28.84 8.67
C TYR A 534 30.07 29.62 8.04
N GLN A 535 29.31 28.95 7.18
CA GLN A 535 28.04 29.46 6.64
C GLN A 535 26.94 28.45 6.89
N GLU A 536 25.73 28.95 7.12
CA GLU A 536 24.56 28.10 7.15
C GLU A 536 24.08 27.86 5.72
N VAL A 537 24.15 26.60 5.28
CA VAL A 537 23.64 26.17 3.98
C VAL A 537 22.32 25.45 4.21
N ALA A 538 21.28 25.88 3.50
CA ALA A 538 19.99 25.22 3.49
C ALA A 538 20.11 23.88 2.76
N VAL A 539 20.06 22.78 3.49
CA VAL A 539 20.08 21.43 2.92
C VAL A 539 18.64 20.92 2.85
N LYS A 540 18.21 20.47 1.67
CA LYS A 540 16.88 19.84 1.50
C LYS A 540 16.78 18.62 2.40
N LYS A 541 15.73 18.58 3.22
CA LYS A 541 15.42 17.44 4.09
C LYS A 541 14.80 16.33 3.24
N LYS A 542 15.25 15.10 3.42
CA LYS A 542 14.64 13.91 2.82
C LYS A 542 13.77 13.20 3.84
N LEU A 543 12.70 12.56 3.37
CA LEU A 543 11.86 11.70 4.21
C LEU A 543 12.66 10.46 4.58
N LYS A 544 12.78 10.20 5.89
CA LYS A 544 13.49 9.04 6.43
C LYS A 544 12.68 7.77 6.27
#